data_AF-A0AA35RUH7-F1
#
_entry.id   AF-A0AA35RUH7-F1
#
_cell.length_a   1.000
_cell.length_b   1.000
_cell.length_c   1.000
_cell.angle_alpha   90.00
_cell.angle_beta   90.00
_cell.angle_gamma   90.00
#
_symmetry.space_group_name_H-M   'P 1'
#
loop_
_entity.id
_entity.type
_entity.pdbx_description
1 polymer ?
#
loop_
_entity_poly.entity_id
_entity_poly.type
_entity_poly.pdbx_seq_one_letter_code
_entity_poly.pdbx_strand_id
1 'polypeptide(L)'
;MWTHLSRLATGGGGGRHLRGPGETQLEMDRRWVRRNIGHVRKALESVEKQRHTQRRNRSEKIKVSLVGYTNAGKSTLFNALTGETVLAEDKLFATLDSTTRKVDLPQKQQILVTDTVGFIKKLPHQLVAAFKATLEEVLEADLLLHIVDVSHPEAEAQIAAVNVVLKELDATDIPMFMVFNKIDRLKSDEELHILQCQYPDALPISAQRGDGIPALIDALAHRFAEHGTDLSLCIPYIEGKVLDLLHKHGIVLDIKYATEAVYVEVRLPNRYLKSVSQFLVSS
;
A
#
# COMPACT_ATOMS: atom_id res chain seq x y z
N MET A 1 22.62 23.20 15.16
CA MET A 1 23.80 23.97 15.58
C MET A 1 24.59 24.42 14.35
N TRP A 2 24.16 25.47 13.64
CA TRP A 2 24.89 26.00 12.47
C TRP A 2 24.67 27.51 12.34
N THR A 3 25.32 28.30 13.20
CA THR A 3 25.27 29.78 13.21
C THR A 3 26.51 30.43 12.58
N HIS A 4 27.42 29.66 11.97
CA HIS A 4 28.78 30.16 11.74
C HIS A 4 29.25 30.43 10.30
N LEU A 5 28.40 30.28 9.28
CA LEU A 5 28.83 30.45 7.87
C LEU A 5 28.38 31.74 7.17
N SER A 6 27.72 32.66 7.87
CA SER A 6 27.20 33.90 7.27
C SER A 6 28.10 35.15 7.41
N ARG A 7 29.30 35.04 7.99
CA ARG A 7 30.12 36.23 8.33
C ARG A 7 31.35 36.50 7.46
N LEU A 8 31.57 35.78 6.37
CA LEU A 8 32.76 35.95 5.51
C LEU A 8 32.51 36.60 4.13
N ALA A 9 31.37 37.27 3.93
CA ALA A 9 31.02 37.89 2.65
C ALA A 9 30.79 39.42 2.71
N THR A 10 31.38 40.11 3.69
CA THR A 10 31.37 41.57 3.75
C THR A 10 32.80 42.10 3.65
N GLY A 11 33.31 42.15 2.43
CA GLY A 11 34.60 42.76 2.13
C GLY A 11 34.87 42.84 0.62
N GLY A 12 34.57 43.99 0.02
CA GLY A 12 35.02 44.36 -1.33
C GLY A 12 33.88 44.50 -2.35
N GLY A 13 33.71 45.72 -2.88
CA GLY A 13 32.62 46.13 -3.76
C GLY A 13 32.67 45.59 -5.19
N GLY A 14 31.60 45.88 -5.93
CA GLY A 14 31.53 45.77 -7.39
C GLY A 14 30.49 44.77 -7.88
N GLY A 15 29.36 45.28 -8.40
CA GLY A 15 28.21 44.49 -8.78
C GLY A 15 28.44 43.48 -9.92
N ARG A 16 27.92 42.28 -9.73
CA ARG A 16 27.33 41.43 -10.78
C ARG A 16 26.38 40.45 -10.09
N HIS A 17 25.16 40.31 -10.61
CA HIS A 17 24.17 39.35 -10.11
C HIS A 17 24.71 37.91 -10.20
N LEU A 18 25.28 37.39 -9.11
CA LEU A 18 25.52 35.96 -8.96
C LEU A 18 24.42 35.41 -8.06
N ARG A 19 23.55 34.58 -8.64
CA ARG A 19 22.70 33.63 -7.91
C ARG A 19 23.55 33.00 -6.81
N GLY A 20 23.13 33.17 -5.55
CA GLY A 20 23.96 32.89 -4.41
C GLY A 20 24.31 31.39 -4.28
N PRO A 21 25.46 31.04 -3.70
CA PRO A 21 25.90 29.67 -3.47
C PRO A 21 24.90 28.80 -2.68
N GLY A 22 23.96 29.42 -1.96
CA GLY A 22 22.86 28.75 -1.26
C GLY A 22 21.80 28.11 -2.17
N GLU A 23 21.50 28.71 -3.34
CA GLU A 23 20.54 28.11 -4.30
C GLU A 23 21.13 26.84 -4.93
N THR A 24 22.42 26.87 -5.28
CA THR A 24 23.14 25.70 -5.80
C THR A 24 23.32 24.61 -4.75
N GLN A 25 23.52 24.96 -3.47
CA GLN A 25 23.62 23.99 -2.38
C GLN A 25 22.28 23.31 -2.08
N LEU A 26 21.17 24.07 -2.05
CA LEU A 26 19.83 23.52 -1.86
C LEU A 26 19.43 22.61 -3.02
N GLU A 27 19.81 22.94 -4.26
CA GLU A 27 19.55 22.07 -5.41
C GLU A 27 20.38 20.79 -5.39
N MET A 28 21.66 20.89 -4.99
CA MET A 28 22.54 19.71 -4.82
C MET A 28 22.04 18.79 -3.72
N ASP A 29 21.61 19.34 -2.59
CA ASP A 29 21.07 18.58 -1.47
C ASP A 29 19.75 17.89 -1.85
N ARG A 30 18.87 18.60 -2.57
CA ARG A 30 17.63 18.04 -3.12
C ARG A 30 17.88 16.91 -4.13
N ARG A 31 18.95 17.00 -4.93
CA ARG A 31 19.40 15.91 -5.83
C ARG A 31 20.04 14.74 -5.07
N TRP A 32 20.71 14.99 -3.95
CA TRP A 32 21.29 13.96 -3.11
C TRP A 32 20.20 13.16 -2.40
N VAL A 33 19.23 13.85 -1.79
CA VAL A 33 18.04 13.24 -1.18
C VAL A 33 17.25 12.41 -2.20
N ARG A 34 16.97 12.93 -3.41
CA ARG A 34 16.27 12.17 -4.46
C ARG A 34 17.01 10.90 -4.89
N ARG A 35 18.34 10.96 -4.99
CA ARG A 35 19.16 9.78 -5.34
C ARG A 35 19.16 8.74 -4.23
N ASN A 36 19.25 9.18 -2.97
CA ASN A 36 19.14 8.28 -1.82
C ASN A 36 17.76 7.64 -1.73
N ILE A 37 16.68 8.39 -1.98
CA ILE A 37 15.32 7.85 -2.07
C ILE A 37 15.24 6.78 -3.17
N GLY A 38 15.78 7.02 -4.35
CA GLY A 38 15.79 6.03 -5.44
C GLY A 38 16.59 4.77 -5.10
N HIS A 39 17.70 4.90 -4.38
CA HIS A 39 18.52 3.77 -3.97
C HIS A 39 17.86 2.95 -2.86
N VAL A 40 17.25 3.62 -1.87
CA VAL A 40 16.46 3.00 -0.80
C VAL A 40 15.22 2.31 -1.37
N ARG A 41 14.51 2.92 -2.33
CA ARG A 41 13.37 2.30 -3.03
C ARG A 41 13.76 1.02 -3.77
N LYS A 42 14.86 1.02 -4.52
CA LYS A 42 15.34 -0.19 -5.22
C LYS A 42 15.80 -1.29 -4.25
N ALA A 43 16.44 -0.92 -3.14
CA ALA A 43 16.80 -1.87 -2.10
C ALA A 43 15.54 -2.46 -1.44
N LEU A 44 14.52 -1.63 -1.19
CA LEU A 44 13.21 -2.04 -0.68
C LEU A 44 12.52 -3.02 -1.64
N GLU A 45 12.48 -2.71 -2.94
CA GLU A 45 11.92 -3.59 -3.98
C GLU A 45 12.59 -4.98 -3.99
N SER A 46 13.91 -5.05 -3.76
CA SER A 46 14.64 -6.32 -3.74
C SER A 46 14.31 -7.18 -2.50
N VAL A 47 14.16 -6.53 -1.34
CA VAL A 47 13.79 -7.18 -0.07
C VAL A 47 12.32 -7.61 -0.10
N GLU A 48 11.45 -6.79 -0.69
CA GLU A 48 10.05 -7.14 -0.97
C GLU A 48 9.97 -8.40 -1.85
N LYS A 49 10.71 -8.46 -2.98
CA LYS A 49 10.72 -9.62 -3.88
C LYS A 49 11.15 -10.92 -3.17
N GLN A 50 12.18 -10.85 -2.34
CA GLN A 50 12.66 -12.02 -1.60
C GLN A 50 11.63 -12.52 -0.56
N ARG A 51 10.93 -11.59 0.10
CA ARG A 51 9.91 -11.92 1.12
C ARG A 51 8.58 -12.37 0.52
N HIS A 52 8.19 -11.81 -0.63
CA HIS A 52 7.08 -12.32 -1.44
C HIS A 52 7.24 -13.80 -1.76
N THR A 53 8.48 -14.25 -2.00
CA THR A 53 8.79 -15.66 -2.30
C THR A 53 8.54 -16.58 -1.10
N GLN A 54 8.80 -16.12 0.14
CA GLN A 54 8.47 -16.87 1.35
C GLN A 54 6.97 -16.87 1.67
N ARG A 55 6.27 -15.75 1.41
CA ARG A 55 4.82 -15.63 1.63
C ARG A 55 3.97 -16.42 0.64
N ARG A 56 4.49 -16.66 -0.56
CA ARG A 56 3.90 -17.48 -1.64
C ARG A 56 3.49 -18.90 -1.19
N ASN A 57 4.02 -19.40 -0.06
CA ASN A 57 3.68 -20.69 0.53
C ASN A 57 2.51 -20.65 1.54
N ARG A 58 1.92 -19.49 1.85
CA ARG A 58 0.80 -19.36 2.81
C ARG A 58 -0.50 -18.93 2.13
N SER A 59 -1.45 -19.87 2.06
CA SER A 59 -2.89 -19.73 1.76
C SER A 59 -3.33 -19.12 0.42
N GLU A 60 -4.54 -19.47 -0.02
CA GLU A 60 -5.09 -19.23 -1.36
C GLU A 60 -5.65 -17.80 -1.60
N LYS A 61 -5.67 -16.92 -0.59
CA LYS A 61 -6.32 -15.60 -0.68
C LYS A 61 -5.43 -14.49 -0.11
N ILE A 62 -5.37 -13.36 -0.82
CA ILE A 62 -4.61 -12.17 -0.41
C ILE A 62 -5.29 -11.53 0.79
N LYS A 63 -4.56 -11.32 1.88
CA LYS A 63 -5.06 -10.69 3.12
C LYS A 63 -4.59 -9.25 3.22
N VAL A 64 -5.51 -8.33 3.46
CA VAL A 64 -5.26 -6.89 3.62
C VAL A 64 -5.83 -6.45 4.97
N SER A 65 -4.97 -5.94 5.84
CA SER A 65 -5.41 -5.48 7.18
C SER A 65 -5.42 -3.96 7.25
N LEU A 66 -6.55 -3.40 7.69
CA LEU A 66 -6.70 -1.96 7.93
C LEU A 66 -6.07 -1.62 9.27
N VAL A 67 -5.05 -0.77 9.28
CA VAL A 67 -4.33 -0.35 10.49
C VAL A 67 -4.38 1.17 10.61
N GLY A 68 -4.32 1.69 11.83
CA GLY A 68 -4.39 3.12 12.06
C GLY A 68 -5.03 3.48 13.39
N TYR A 69 -4.92 4.76 13.72
CA TYR A 69 -5.38 5.27 15.00
C TYR A 69 -6.91 5.13 15.19
N THR A 70 -7.39 5.14 16.43
CA THR A 70 -8.84 5.19 16.70
C THR A 70 -9.44 6.43 16.06
N ASN A 71 -10.64 6.29 15.49
CA ASN A 71 -11.29 7.34 14.72
C ASN A 71 -10.52 7.80 13.46
N ALA A 72 -9.53 7.04 12.95
CA ALA A 72 -8.95 7.34 11.63
C ALA A 72 -9.93 7.11 10.47
N GLY A 73 -11.07 6.45 10.74
CA GLY A 73 -12.09 6.07 9.75
C GLY A 73 -11.83 4.70 9.11
N LYS A 74 -11.18 3.78 9.84
CA LYS A 74 -10.95 2.39 9.38
C LYS A 74 -12.26 1.66 9.07
N SER A 75 -13.19 1.64 10.02
CA SER A 75 -14.50 1.00 9.87
C SER A 75 -15.36 1.68 8.80
N THR A 76 -15.23 3.00 8.65
CA THR A 76 -15.89 3.73 7.56
C THR A 76 -15.35 3.29 6.20
N LEU A 77 -14.02 3.16 6.05
CA LEU A 77 -13.42 2.66 4.81
C LEU A 77 -13.75 1.19 4.57
N PHE A 78 -13.74 0.38 5.62
CA PHE A 78 -14.14 -1.02 5.58
C PHE A 78 -15.56 -1.18 5.00
N ASN A 79 -16.52 -0.42 5.51
CA ASN A 79 -17.88 -0.38 5.02
C ASN A 79 -17.96 0.04 3.55
N ALA A 80 -17.23 1.10 3.20
CA ALA A 80 -17.23 1.61 1.84
C ALA A 80 -16.62 0.60 0.83
N LEU A 81 -15.65 -0.22 1.26
CA LEU A 81 -15.06 -1.28 0.43
C LEU A 81 -15.90 -2.56 0.37
N THR A 82 -16.63 -2.89 1.44
CA THR A 82 -17.38 -4.16 1.57
C THR A 82 -18.86 -4.03 1.25
N GLY A 83 -19.41 -2.81 1.25
CA GLY A 83 -20.85 -2.55 1.14
C GLY A 83 -21.64 -2.85 2.41
N GLU A 84 -20.99 -3.08 3.56
CA GLU A 84 -21.65 -3.34 4.84
C GLU A 84 -21.90 -2.06 5.67
N THR A 85 -22.77 -2.19 6.68
CA THR A 85 -23.04 -1.16 7.69
C THR A 85 -22.47 -1.57 9.05
N VAL A 86 -21.15 -1.77 9.16
CA VAL A 86 -20.49 -1.85 10.47
C VAL A 86 -20.64 -0.49 11.16
N LEU A 87 -20.97 -0.46 12.44
CA LEU A 87 -21.13 0.80 13.18
C LEU A 87 -19.81 1.55 13.28
N ALA A 88 -19.64 2.58 12.46
CA ALA A 88 -18.53 3.53 12.56
C ALA A 88 -18.96 4.70 13.45
N GLU A 89 -18.88 4.53 14.77
CA GLU A 89 -19.15 5.60 15.74
C GLU A 89 -17.87 6.33 16.17
N ASP A 90 -17.98 7.62 16.51
CA ASP A 90 -16.91 8.46 17.08
C ASP A 90 -16.62 8.08 18.56
N LYS A 91 -16.36 6.79 18.82
CA LYS A 91 -16.01 6.26 20.14
C LYS A 91 -14.66 5.55 20.10
N LEU A 92 -13.90 5.63 21.19
CA LEU A 92 -12.72 4.79 21.40
C LEU A 92 -13.17 3.33 21.42
N PHE A 93 -12.45 2.44 20.74
CA PHE A 93 -12.80 1.02 20.57
C PHE A 93 -14.09 0.76 19.77
N ALA A 94 -14.43 1.61 18.79
CA ALA A 94 -15.53 1.34 17.86
C ALA A 94 -15.45 -0.06 17.20
N THR A 95 -14.24 -0.61 17.05
CA THR A 95 -13.99 -2.00 16.68
C THR A 95 -13.11 -2.70 17.72
N LEU A 96 -13.71 -3.66 18.44
CA LEU A 96 -13.04 -4.51 19.43
C LEU A 96 -12.73 -5.91 18.88
N ASP A 97 -13.61 -6.44 18.03
CA ASP A 97 -13.41 -7.69 17.30
C ASP A 97 -12.95 -7.41 15.87
N SER A 98 -11.98 -8.17 15.38
CA SER A 98 -11.53 -8.07 13.98
C SER A 98 -12.61 -8.60 13.04
N THR A 99 -12.95 -7.83 12.01
CA THR A 99 -13.95 -8.24 11.03
C THR A 99 -13.30 -8.46 9.69
N THR A 100 -13.29 -9.72 9.22
CA THR A 100 -12.75 -10.07 7.90
C THR A 100 -13.88 -10.26 6.89
N ARG A 101 -13.74 -9.64 5.72
CA ARG A 101 -14.67 -9.75 4.59
C ARG A 101 -13.96 -9.85 3.27
N LYS A 102 -14.67 -10.41 2.30
CA LYS A 102 -14.19 -10.54 0.94
C LYS A 102 -14.56 -9.29 0.14
N VAL A 103 -13.59 -8.72 -0.56
CA VAL A 103 -13.78 -7.60 -1.48
C VAL A 103 -13.32 -8.05 -2.86
N ASP A 104 -14.18 -7.86 -3.86
CA ASP A 104 -13.85 -8.12 -5.26
C ASP A 104 -13.19 -6.86 -5.84
N LEU A 105 -11.96 -7.02 -6.32
CA LEU A 105 -11.23 -5.99 -7.05
C LEU A 105 -11.54 -6.09 -8.56
N PRO A 106 -11.27 -5.01 -9.33
CA PRO A 106 -11.22 -5.07 -10.79
C PRO A 106 -10.41 -6.27 -11.29
N GLN A 107 -10.74 -6.77 -12.48
CA GLN A 107 -10.05 -7.91 -13.11
C GLN A 107 -10.25 -9.26 -12.38
N LYS A 108 -11.38 -9.43 -11.68
CA LYS A 108 -11.80 -10.67 -10.97
C LYS A 108 -10.86 -11.12 -9.84
N GLN A 109 -10.05 -10.21 -9.32
CA GLN A 109 -9.19 -10.50 -8.18
C GLN A 109 -9.98 -10.40 -6.87
N GLN A 110 -9.67 -11.25 -5.90
CA GLN A 110 -10.38 -11.31 -4.62
C GLN A 110 -9.39 -11.13 -3.50
N ILE A 111 -9.69 -10.16 -2.63
CA ILE A 111 -8.92 -9.90 -1.41
C ILE A 111 -9.80 -10.12 -0.19
N LEU A 112 -9.17 -10.48 0.92
CA LEU A 112 -9.77 -10.47 2.25
C LEU A 112 -9.34 -9.18 2.94
N VAL A 113 -10.29 -8.31 3.27
CA VAL A 113 -10.05 -7.10 4.04
C VAL A 113 -10.44 -7.36 5.47
N THR A 114 -9.55 -7.04 6.40
CA THR A 114 -9.77 -7.18 7.84
C THR A 114 -9.74 -5.79 8.50
N ASP A 115 -10.84 -5.40 9.14
CA ASP A 115 -10.82 -4.23 10.03
C ASP A 115 -10.22 -4.65 11.38
N THR A 116 -9.20 -3.91 11.82
CA THR A 116 -8.48 -4.20 13.07
C THR A 116 -8.79 -3.18 14.15
N VAL A 117 -8.45 -3.53 15.38
CA VAL A 117 -8.58 -2.63 16.52
C VAL A 117 -7.74 -1.37 16.29
N GLY A 118 -8.35 -0.20 16.55
CA GLY A 118 -7.64 1.06 16.41
C GLY A 118 -6.58 1.31 17.48
N PHE A 119 -5.43 1.84 17.05
CA PHE A 119 -4.36 2.24 17.98
C PHE A 119 -4.75 3.51 18.77
N ILE A 120 -4.27 3.62 20.01
CA ILE A 120 -4.45 4.79 20.88
C ILE A 120 -3.06 5.27 21.36
N LYS A 121 -2.93 6.56 21.66
CA LYS A 121 -1.70 7.17 22.20
C LYS A 121 -1.31 6.42 23.45
N LYS A 122 -0.03 6.07 23.57
CA LYS A 122 0.54 5.44 24.76
C LYS A 122 -0.33 4.27 25.20
N LEU A 123 -0.50 3.27 24.32
CA LEU A 123 -1.05 1.99 24.75
C LEU A 123 -0.26 1.56 25.99
N PRO A 124 -0.92 1.39 27.16
CA PRO A 124 -0.23 0.86 28.32
C PRO A 124 0.41 -0.47 27.93
N HIS A 125 1.69 -0.69 28.29
CA HIS A 125 2.40 -1.93 27.94
C HIS A 125 1.62 -3.21 28.36
N GLN A 126 0.79 -3.10 29.40
CA GLN A 126 -0.11 -4.17 29.85
C GLN A 126 -1.24 -4.48 28.86
N LEU A 127 -1.77 -3.47 28.16
CA LEU A 127 -2.80 -3.66 27.13
C LEU A 127 -2.20 -4.14 25.80
N VAL A 128 -0.94 -3.81 25.50
CA VAL A 128 -0.26 -4.34 24.31
C VAL A 128 -0.23 -5.87 24.34
N ALA A 129 0.00 -6.50 25.49
CA ALA A 129 -0.06 -7.96 25.61
C ALA A 129 -1.46 -8.54 25.37
N ALA A 130 -2.51 -7.86 25.82
CA ALA A 130 -3.90 -8.27 25.60
C ALA A 130 -4.35 -8.07 24.14
N PHE A 131 -3.88 -7.01 23.49
CA PHE A 131 -4.11 -6.75 22.07
C PHE A 131 -3.18 -7.54 21.15
N LYS A 132 -2.09 -8.11 21.66
CA LYS A 132 -1.14 -8.88 20.84
C LYS A 132 -1.83 -10.05 20.15
N ALA A 133 -2.70 -10.77 20.88
CA ALA A 133 -3.49 -11.87 20.31
C ALA A 133 -4.50 -11.39 19.25
N THR A 134 -5.08 -10.20 19.40
CA THR A 134 -6.03 -9.66 18.40
C THR A 134 -5.34 -8.92 17.25
N LEU A 135 -4.06 -8.56 17.43
CA LEU A 135 -3.20 -7.95 16.41
C LEU A 135 -2.30 -8.98 15.72
N GLU A 136 -2.30 -10.25 16.14
CA GLU A 136 -1.62 -11.35 15.43
C GLU A 136 -2.15 -11.50 13.99
N GLU A 137 -3.42 -11.16 13.75
CA GLU A 137 -3.99 -11.12 12.38
C GLU A 137 -3.30 -10.09 11.48
N VAL A 138 -2.71 -9.03 12.04
CA VAL A 138 -1.88 -8.07 11.30
C VAL A 138 -0.63 -8.77 10.75
N LEU A 139 -0.07 -9.74 11.47
CA LEU A 139 1.12 -10.49 11.05
C LEU A 139 0.83 -11.48 9.92
N GLU A 140 -0.42 -11.87 9.74
CA GLU A 140 -0.85 -12.71 8.64
C GLU A 140 -1.18 -11.92 7.36
N ALA A 141 -1.19 -10.59 7.42
CA ALA A 141 -1.54 -9.76 6.29
C ALA A 141 -0.44 -9.80 5.20
N ASP A 142 -0.88 -9.83 3.95
CA ASP A 142 -0.01 -9.62 2.80
C ASP A 142 0.28 -8.13 2.59
N LEU A 143 -0.65 -7.26 3.01
CA LEU A 143 -0.57 -5.80 2.92
C LEU A 143 -1.23 -5.12 4.13
N LEU A 144 -0.59 -4.07 4.65
CA LEU A 144 -1.19 -3.16 5.63
C LEU A 144 -1.71 -1.90 4.94
N LEU A 145 -2.99 -1.60 5.08
CA LEU A 145 -3.57 -0.30 4.70
C LEU A 145 -3.55 0.61 5.92
N HIS A 146 -2.60 1.55 5.96
CA HIS A 146 -2.47 2.49 7.06
C HIS A 146 -3.32 3.73 6.83
N ILE A 147 -4.45 3.78 7.55
CA ILE A 147 -5.43 4.86 7.47
C ILE A 147 -5.07 5.94 8.47
N VAL A 148 -4.92 7.17 7.97
CA VAL A 148 -4.53 8.36 8.73
C VAL A 148 -5.60 9.42 8.59
N ASP A 149 -6.07 9.98 9.71
CA ASP A 149 -6.93 11.17 9.68
C ASP A 149 -6.08 12.41 9.44
N VAL A 150 -6.11 12.95 8.22
CA VAL A 150 -5.32 14.15 7.87
C VAL A 150 -5.92 15.44 8.41
N SER A 151 -7.18 15.43 8.86
CA SER A 151 -7.81 16.59 9.49
C SER A 151 -7.38 16.77 10.96
N HIS A 152 -6.71 15.77 11.54
CA HIS A 152 -6.26 15.83 12.92
C HIS A 152 -4.93 16.60 13.03
N PRO A 153 -4.80 17.59 13.93
CA PRO A 153 -3.56 18.37 14.11
C PRO A 153 -2.34 17.55 14.59
N GLU A 154 -2.56 16.28 14.94
CA GLU A 154 -1.53 15.35 15.41
C GLU A 154 -1.33 14.18 14.43
N ALA A 155 -1.73 14.32 13.15
CA ALA A 155 -1.65 13.25 12.16
C ALA A 155 -0.26 12.61 12.06
N GLU A 156 0.81 13.42 12.01
CA GLU A 156 2.20 12.93 12.00
C GLU A 156 2.55 12.15 13.28
N ALA A 157 2.11 12.63 14.44
CA ALA A 157 2.36 11.94 15.71
C ALA A 157 1.58 10.62 15.80
N GLN A 158 0.39 10.55 15.22
CA GLN A 158 -0.39 9.31 15.13
C GLN A 158 0.29 8.31 14.19
N ILE A 159 0.79 8.75 13.03
CA ILE A 159 1.59 7.90 12.13
C ILE A 159 2.78 7.32 12.88
N ALA A 160 3.54 8.16 13.59
CA ALA A 160 4.69 7.72 14.37
C ALA A 160 4.30 6.70 15.45
N ALA A 161 3.20 6.93 16.17
CA ALA A 161 2.70 6.01 17.19
C ALA A 161 2.32 4.63 16.60
N VAL A 162 1.63 4.61 15.46
CA VAL A 162 1.27 3.35 14.77
C VAL A 162 2.53 2.61 14.33
N ASN A 163 3.51 3.31 13.77
CA ASN A 163 4.78 2.71 13.35
C ASN A 163 5.57 2.09 14.53
N VAL A 164 5.53 2.71 15.71
CA VAL A 164 6.13 2.14 16.93
C VAL A 164 5.44 0.84 17.32
N VAL A 165 4.11 0.81 17.34
CA VAL A 165 3.38 -0.41 17.72
C VAL A 165 3.58 -1.53 16.70
N LEU A 166 3.57 -1.22 15.40
CA LEU A 166 3.86 -2.21 14.35
C LEU A 166 5.28 -2.78 14.47
N LYS A 167 6.24 -1.97 14.96
CA LYS A 167 7.59 -2.43 15.28
C LYS A 167 7.62 -3.35 16.49
N GLU A 168 6.88 -3.06 17.54
CA GLU A 168 6.78 -3.93 18.73
C GLU A 168 6.10 -5.28 18.43
N LEU A 169 5.25 -5.31 17.40
CA LEU A 169 4.60 -6.53 16.92
C LEU A 169 5.44 -7.34 15.93
N ASP A 170 6.62 -6.87 15.52
CA ASP A 170 7.42 -7.44 14.43
C ASP A 170 6.70 -7.41 13.05
N ALA A 171 5.75 -6.49 12.86
CA ALA A 171 4.99 -6.32 11.63
C ALA A 171 5.70 -5.41 10.58
N THR A 172 6.92 -4.94 10.87
CA THR A 172 7.66 -4.00 9.99
C THR A 172 8.04 -4.57 8.63
N ASP A 173 7.99 -5.89 8.49
CA ASP A 173 8.32 -6.58 7.24
C ASP A 173 7.15 -6.63 6.26
N ILE A 174 5.95 -6.23 6.68
CA ILE A 174 4.74 -6.26 5.88
C ILE A 174 4.66 -4.95 5.09
N PRO A 175 4.45 -5.01 3.76
CA PRO A 175 4.33 -3.80 2.97
C PRO A 175 3.16 -2.98 3.50
N MET A 176 3.38 -1.68 3.56
CA MET A 176 2.38 -0.71 4.01
C MET A 176 1.98 0.18 2.84
N PHE A 177 0.70 0.52 2.76
CA PHE A 177 0.18 1.54 1.87
C PHE A 177 -0.57 2.57 2.70
N MET A 178 -0.16 3.83 2.60
CA MET A 178 -0.75 4.91 3.40
C MET A 178 -1.97 5.49 2.68
N VAL A 179 -3.04 5.68 3.45
CA VAL A 179 -4.32 6.20 2.99
C VAL A 179 -4.67 7.40 3.86
N PHE A 180 -4.63 8.59 3.26
CA PHE A 180 -4.95 9.86 3.89
C PHE A 180 -6.45 10.08 3.84
N ASN A 181 -7.12 9.79 4.95
CA ASN A 181 -8.57 9.84 5.06
C ASN A 181 -9.06 11.15 5.67
N LYS A 182 -10.35 11.45 5.45
CA LYS A 182 -11.05 12.66 5.90
C LYS A 182 -10.60 13.95 5.21
N ILE A 183 -10.21 13.87 3.93
CA ILE A 183 -9.86 15.07 3.14
C ILE A 183 -11.01 16.07 3.04
N ASP A 184 -12.26 15.62 3.21
CA ASP A 184 -13.46 16.46 3.24
C ASP A 184 -13.50 17.45 4.41
N ARG A 185 -12.70 17.22 5.45
CA ARG A 185 -12.62 18.08 6.64
C ARG A 185 -11.49 19.10 6.58
N LEU A 186 -10.64 19.04 5.55
CA LEU A 186 -9.54 19.97 5.39
C LEU A 186 -10.07 21.35 4.98
N LYS A 187 -9.54 22.39 5.63
CA LYS A 187 -9.91 23.78 5.33
C LYS A 187 -9.09 24.36 4.18
N SER A 188 -7.94 23.77 3.89
CA SER A 188 -7.03 24.18 2.81
C SER A 188 -6.24 22.99 2.28
N ASP A 189 -5.92 23.02 1.00
CA ASP A 189 -5.12 21.97 0.34
C ASP A 189 -3.64 22.02 0.76
N GLU A 190 -3.18 23.09 1.42
CA GLU A 190 -1.79 23.26 1.84
C GLU A 190 -1.36 22.20 2.85
N GLU A 191 -2.22 21.88 3.83
CA GLU A 191 -1.95 20.86 4.86
C GLU A 191 -1.79 19.47 4.22
N LEU A 192 -2.66 19.14 3.25
CA LEU A 192 -2.55 17.90 2.49
C LEU A 192 -1.28 17.87 1.64
N HIS A 193 -0.94 19.00 1.00
CA HIS A 193 0.24 19.09 0.14
C HIS A 193 1.55 18.88 0.91
N ILE A 194 1.65 19.42 2.14
CA ILE A 194 2.80 19.21 3.02
C ILE A 194 2.95 17.72 3.36
N LEU A 195 1.86 17.06 3.77
CA LEU A 195 1.87 15.63 4.07
C LEU A 195 2.20 14.78 2.84
N GLN A 196 1.68 15.13 1.66
CA GLN A 196 2.02 14.44 0.41
C GLN A 196 3.47 14.65 -0.02
N CYS A 197 4.09 15.79 0.31
CA CYS A 197 5.52 15.98 0.07
C CYS A 197 6.38 15.03 0.93
N GLN A 198 5.92 14.72 2.15
CA GLN A 198 6.58 13.76 3.04
C GLN A 198 6.27 12.30 2.66
N TYR A 199 5.03 12.03 2.24
CA TYR A 199 4.52 10.71 1.87
C TYR A 199 3.95 10.76 0.44
N PRO A 200 4.81 10.77 -0.59
CA PRO A 200 4.39 10.98 -1.98
C PRO A 200 3.54 9.84 -2.55
N ASP A 201 3.64 8.65 -1.96
CA ASP A 201 2.91 7.46 -2.40
C ASP A 201 1.58 7.28 -1.61
N ALA A 202 1.25 8.21 -0.71
CA ALA A 202 0.01 8.15 0.07
C ALA A 202 -1.20 8.62 -0.75
N LEU A 203 -2.30 7.88 -0.66
CA LEU A 203 -3.50 8.18 -1.43
C LEU A 203 -4.51 8.99 -0.58
N PRO A 204 -4.91 10.20 -1.01
CA PRO A 204 -5.97 10.98 -0.37
C PRO A 204 -7.37 10.43 -0.69
N ILE A 205 -8.20 10.24 0.34
CA ILE A 205 -9.57 9.77 0.24
C ILE A 205 -10.50 10.48 1.24
N SER A 206 -11.80 10.45 0.97
CA SER A 206 -12.85 10.61 1.98
C SER A 206 -13.66 9.32 2.03
N ALA A 207 -13.41 8.50 3.05
CA ALA A 207 -14.18 7.27 3.25
C ALA A 207 -15.68 7.54 3.47
N GLN A 208 -16.02 8.70 4.04
CA GLN A 208 -17.41 9.09 4.29
C GLN A 208 -18.14 9.52 3.02
N ARG A 209 -17.47 10.27 2.13
CA ARG A 209 -18.08 10.75 0.87
C ARG A 209 -17.92 9.76 -0.29
N GLY A 210 -16.96 8.84 -0.18
CA GLY A 210 -16.56 7.95 -1.27
C GLY A 210 -15.48 8.52 -2.18
N ASP A 211 -15.01 9.74 -1.92
CA ASP A 211 -13.98 10.40 -2.73
C ASP A 211 -12.66 9.60 -2.67
N GLY A 212 -12.06 9.31 -3.81
CA GLY A 212 -10.77 8.61 -3.90
C GLY A 212 -10.82 7.08 -3.66
N ILE A 213 -11.97 6.51 -3.28
CA ILE A 213 -12.13 5.05 -3.12
C ILE A 213 -11.93 4.28 -4.43
N PRO A 214 -12.47 4.72 -5.60
CA PRO A 214 -12.20 4.04 -6.86
C PRO A 214 -10.70 3.99 -7.18
N ALA A 215 -9.98 5.09 -6.96
CA ALA A 215 -8.53 5.15 -7.15
C ALA A 215 -7.77 4.23 -6.18
N LEU A 216 -8.27 4.07 -4.94
CA LEU A 216 -7.72 3.11 -3.98
C LEU A 216 -7.89 1.67 -4.46
N ILE A 217 -9.08 1.33 -4.93
CA ILE A 217 -9.39 0.00 -5.48
C ILE A 217 -8.50 -0.30 -6.68
N ASP A 218 -8.34 0.67 -7.58
CA ASP A 218 -7.46 0.52 -8.74
C ASP A 218 -6.00 0.37 -8.32
N ALA A 219 -5.51 1.18 -7.38
CA ALA A 219 -4.14 1.07 -6.87
C ALA A 219 -3.88 -0.30 -6.23
N LEU A 220 -4.83 -0.83 -5.46
CA LEU A 220 -4.76 -2.17 -4.90
C LEU A 220 -4.75 -3.24 -5.99
N ALA A 221 -5.62 -3.12 -6.99
CA ALA A 221 -5.66 -4.04 -8.12
C ALA A 221 -4.33 -4.05 -8.89
N HIS A 222 -3.76 -2.88 -9.20
CA HIS A 222 -2.46 -2.78 -9.86
C HIS A 222 -1.34 -3.40 -9.03
N ARG A 223 -1.29 -3.09 -7.72
CA ARG A 223 -0.27 -3.62 -6.81
C ARG A 223 -0.31 -5.13 -6.74
N PHE A 224 -1.50 -5.72 -6.69
CA PHE A 224 -1.62 -7.17 -6.64
C PHE A 224 -1.59 -7.84 -8.03
N ALA A 225 -1.80 -7.09 -9.12
CA ALA A 225 -1.62 -7.56 -10.49
C ALA A 225 -0.13 -7.73 -10.85
N GLU A 226 0.77 -6.92 -10.27
CA GLU A 226 2.24 -7.03 -10.44
C GLU A 226 2.84 -8.33 -9.88
N HIS A 227 2.06 -9.14 -9.15
CA HIS A 227 2.51 -10.43 -8.62
C HIS A 227 2.21 -11.63 -9.53
N GLY A 228 1.74 -11.38 -10.77
CA GLY A 228 1.60 -12.38 -11.82
C GLY A 228 2.86 -12.52 -12.68
N THR A 229 3.07 -13.71 -13.24
CA THR A 229 4.08 -13.94 -14.29
C THR A 229 3.39 -13.91 -15.64
N ASP A 230 3.96 -13.18 -16.59
CA ASP A 230 3.52 -13.20 -17.98
C ASP A 230 3.96 -14.50 -18.64
N LEU A 231 3.01 -15.23 -19.21
CA LEU A 231 3.23 -16.51 -19.85
C LEU A 231 2.58 -16.50 -21.22
N SER A 232 3.26 -17.13 -22.18
CA SER A 232 2.69 -17.53 -23.46
C SER A 232 2.35 -19.02 -23.37
N LEU A 233 1.07 -19.35 -23.49
CA LEU A 233 0.55 -20.72 -23.38
C LEU A 233 -0.03 -21.18 -24.71
N CYS A 234 0.21 -22.43 -25.08
CA CYS A 234 -0.45 -23.11 -26.20
C CYS A 234 -1.34 -24.22 -25.62
N ILE A 235 -2.65 -23.99 -25.65
CA ILE A 235 -3.65 -24.86 -25.01
C ILE A 235 -4.46 -25.57 -26.11
N PRO A 236 -4.36 -26.90 -26.24
CA PRO A 236 -5.24 -27.67 -27.12
C PRO A 236 -6.71 -27.53 -26.71
N TYR A 237 -7.63 -27.56 -27.68
CA TYR A 237 -9.08 -27.43 -27.38
C TYR A 237 -9.63 -28.52 -26.44
N ILE A 238 -8.95 -29.66 -26.35
CA ILE A 238 -9.28 -30.77 -25.44
C ILE A 238 -9.13 -30.35 -23.96
N GLU A 239 -8.27 -29.38 -23.67
CA GLU A 239 -7.95 -28.90 -22.31
C GLU A 239 -8.75 -27.65 -21.92
N GLY A 240 -10.06 -27.65 -22.20
CA GLY A 240 -10.95 -26.52 -21.91
C GLY A 240 -10.99 -26.10 -20.42
N LYS A 241 -10.63 -27.02 -19.50
CA LYS A 241 -10.49 -26.70 -18.06
C LYS A 241 -9.38 -25.70 -17.79
N VAL A 242 -8.29 -25.76 -18.56
CA VAL A 242 -7.15 -24.86 -18.41
C VAL A 242 -7.52 -23.48 -18.93
N LEU A 243 -8.22 -23.42 -20.06
CA LEU A 243 -8.74 -22.17 -20.61
C LEU A 243 -9.72 -21.49 -19.64
N ASP A 244 -10.63 -22.24 -19.02
CA ASP A 244 -11.52 -21.74 -17.98
C ASP A 244 -10.75 -21.23 -16.75
N LEU A 245 -9.69 -21.93 -16.32
CA LEU A 245 -8.79 -21.47 -15.26
C LEU A 245 -8.11 -20.15 -15.63
N LEU A 246 -7.63 -20.00 -16.87
CA LEU A 246 -7.05 -18.74 -17.34
C LEU A 246 -8.07 -17.59 -17.28
N HIS A 247 -9.30 -17.82 -17.74
CA HIS A 247 -10.36 -16.80 -17.71
C HIS A 247 -10.89 -16.48 -16.31
N LYS A 248 -10.72 -17.40 -15.35
CA LYS A 248 -11.14 -17.23 -13.95
C LYS A 248 -10.07 -16.60 -13.06
N HIS A 249 -8.80 -16.90 -13.31
CA HIS A 249 -7.71 -16.60 -12.39
C HIS A 249 -6.53 -15.88 -13.01
N GLY A 250 -6.50 -15.70 -14.34
CA GLY A 250 -5.48 -14.96 -15.06
C GLY A 250 -6.03 -13.71 -15.73
N ILE A 251 -5.12 -12.78 -16.03
CA ILE A 251 -5.41 -11.61 -16.86
C ILE A 251 -4.95 -11.95 -18.27
N VAL A 252 -5.91 -12.14 -19.18
CA VAL A 252 -5.62 -12.43 -20.58
C VAL A 252 -5.16 -11.14 -21.27
N LEU A 253 -3.96 -11.16 -21.83
CA LEU A 253 -3.34 -10.05 -22.55
C LEU A 253 -3.64 -10.14 -24.06
N ASP A 254 -3.51 -11.35 -24.64
CA ASP A 254 -3.80 -11.62 -26.05
C ASP A 254 -4.29 -13.07 -26.23
N ILE A 255 -5.16 -13.30 -27.22
CA ILE A 255 -5.65 -14.63 -27.60
C ILE A 255 -5.63 -14.78 -29.12
N LYS A 256 -5.00 -15.86 -29.60
CA LYS A 256 -5.00 -16.27 -31.01
C LYS A 256 -5.53 -17.69 -31.14
N TYR A 257 -6.61 -17.82 -31.89
CA TYR A 257 -7.22 -19.11 -32.21
C TYR A 257 -6.52 -19.73 -33.43
N ALA A 258 -5.95 -20.92 -33.27
CA ALA A 258 -5.45 -21.73 -34.37
C ALA A 258 -6.35 -22.96 -34.59
N THR A 259 -6.05 -23.76 -35.62
CA THR A 259 -6.85 -24.94 -36.00
C THR A 259 -6.86 -26.05 -34.96
N GLU A 260 -5.78 -26.23 -34.20
CA GLU A 260 -5.64 -27.35 -33.25
C GLU A 260 -5.49 -26.91 -31.78
N ALA A 261 -5.16 -25.64 -31.55
CA ALA A 261 -4.92 -25.08 -30.22
C ALA A 261 -5.21 -23.58 -30.16
N VAL A 262 -5.27 -23.04 -28.95
CA VAL A 262 -5.38 -21.61 -28.66
C VAL A 262 -4.06 -21.14 -28.06
N TYR A 263 -3.49 -20.09 -28.65
CA TYR A 263 -2.35 -19.39 -28.09
C TYR A 263 -2.87 -18.25 -27.21
N VAL A 264 -2.46 -18.23 -25.94
CA VAL A 264 -2.91 -17.25 -24.97
C VAL A 264 -1.68 -16.60 -24.34
N GLU A 265 -1.58 -15.28 -24.44
CA GLU A 265 -0.72 -14.50 -23.57
C GLU A 265 -1.51 -14.12 -22.33
N VAL A 266 -1.04 -14.55 -21.16
CA VAL A 266 -1.74 -14.37 -19.91
C VAL A 266 -0.77 -14.00 -18.80
N ARG A 267 -1.17 -13.01 -17.99
CA ARG A 267 -0.54 -12.75 -16.70
C ARG A 267 -1.24 -13.61 -15.65
N LEU A 268 -0.53 -14.61 -15.14
CA LEU A 268 -1.07 -15.55 -14.16
C LEU A 268 -0.37 -15.38 -12.81
N PRO A 269 -1.12 -15.40 -11.69
CA PRO A 269 -0.53 -15.50 -10.38
C PRO A 269 0.40 -16.71 -10.30
N ASN A 270 1.57 -16.45 -9.72
CA ASN A 270 2.70 -17.36 -9.56
C ASN A 270 2.32 -18.77 -9.01
N ARG A 271 1.20 -18.90 -8.30
CA ARG A 271 0.68 -20.18 -7.77
C ARG A 271 0.09 -21.12 -8.83
N TYR A 272 -0.48 -20.59 -9.91
CA TYR A 272 -1.09 -21.40 -10.98
C TYR A 272 -0.07 -21.87 -12.02
N LEU A 273 1.19 -21.42 -11.91
CA LEU A 273 2.26 -21.80 -12.84
C LEU A 273 2.44 -23.31 -12.95
N LYS A 274 2.32 -24.06 -11.85
CA LYS A 274 2.43 -25.54 -11.88
C LYS A 274 1.28 -26.19 -12.65
N SER A 275 0.09 -25.58 -12.65
CA SER A 275 -1.09 -26.12 -13.34
C SER A 275 -1.04 -25.87 -14.85
N VAL A 276 -0.26 -24.86 -15.29
CA VAL A 276 -0.15 -24.48 -16.70
C VAL A 276 1.23 -24.76 -17.29
N SER A 277 2.17 -25.31 -16.51
CA SER A 277 3.58 -25.46 -16.92
C SER A 277 3.76 -26.36 -18.15
N GLN A 278 2.87 -27.32 -18.35
CA GLN A 278 2.90 -28.23 -19.50
C GLN A 278 2.47 -27.60 -20.83
N PHE A 279 1.89 -26.40 -20.78
CA PHE A 279 1.41 -25.66 -21.95
C PHE A 279 2.27 -24.45 -22.28
N LEU A 280 3.39 -24.26 -21.57
CA LEU A 280 4.32 -23.15 -21.80
C LEU A 280 4.96 -23.27 -23.18
N VAL A 281 4.82 -22.21 -23.98
CA VAL A 281 5.57 -22.08 -25.22
C VAL A 281 6.95 -21.55 -24.84
N SER A 282 8.00 -22.32 -25.11
CA SER A 282 9.37 -21.82 -24.96
C SER A 282 9.57 -20.70 -25.97
N SER A 283 9.96 -19.52 -25.48
CA SER A 283 10.52 -18.47 -26.34
C SER A 283 11.88 -18.89 -26.88
#